data_AF-A0A9E6F0T7-F1
#
_entry.id   AF-A0A9E6F0T7-F1
#
_cell.length_a   1.000
_cell.length_b   1.000
_cell.length_c   1.000
_cell.angle_alpha   90.00
_cell.angle_beta   90.00
_cell.angle_gamma   90.00
#
_symmetry.space_group_name_H-M   'P 1'
#
loop_
_entity.id
_entity.type
_entity.pdbx_description
1 polymer ?
#
loop_
_entity_poly.entity_id
_entity_poly.type
_entity_poly.pdbx_seq_one_letter_code
_entity_poly.pdbx_strand_id
1 'polypeptide(L)'
;MNAEHHALTNRQFTFGFLILLSLFYFSLTPLFAGEKNPASSCTQKQTAANTLLLKPFFVLEDERKGDHVKPPKTENIALDLTLNRKLLVSSIADTLPNTPEQKFQHEFKQRSPFVAAAFSAILPGAGEFYAESYIRSAVFFAAEMIGWAIHIKKLNDGHKAEQKYVNFANASASDGYRNWDARRYAEGLSQIYSSNSDPAVKTLAQYIGSDESLDRIGRGDYSQLNELERLAKFENGVSFSHTLPAYGTQQYYELIGKYDTYTIGWYDYPEEKLNLNEAFDYRSQTFLDYADQRGNANDLLKQASNILIFIVINHALSIVDAVLATSEYNNQVQTHLEVQRSPATGEFMPRATVQFRF
;
A
#
# COMPACT_ATOMS: atom_id res chain seq x y z
N MET A 1 12.98 30.71 -22.47
CA MET A 1 12.32 30.51 -21.15
C MET A 1 10.83 30.57 -21.40
N ASN A 2 10.05 29.57 -20.94
CA ASN A 2 8.58 29.38 -21.11
C ASN A 2 8.12 28.20 -21.99
N ALA A 3 8.83 27.05 -21.95
CA ALA A 3 8.28 25.79 -22.46
C ALA A 3 8.46 24.59 -21.49
N GLU A 4 9.40 24.65 -20.55
CA GLU A 4 9.70 23.51 -19.66
C GLU A 4 8.85 23.44 -18.38
N HIS A 5 8.13 24.50 -18.02
CA HIS A 5 7.31 24.49 -16.80
C HIS A 5 5.94 23.79 -16.94
N HIS A 6 5.52 23.42 -18.16
CA HIS A 6 4.24 22.71 -18.38
C HIS A 6 4.36 21.18 -18.43
N ALA A 7 5.58 20.62 -18.52
CA ALA A 7 5.79 19.18 -18.62
C ALA A 7 5.82 18.45 -17.25
N LEU A 8 6.12 19.17 -16.16
CA LEU A 8 6.24 18.60 -14.81
C LEU A 8 4.90 18.45 -14.08
N THR A 9 3.91 19.30 -14.40
CA THR A 9 2.58 19.27 -13.76
C THR A 9 1.70 18.14 -14.32
N ASN A 10 1.88 17.79 -15.59
CA ASN A 10 1.07 16.76 -16.25
C ASN A 10 1.50 15.32 -15.89
N ARG A 11 2.78 15.11 -15.51
CA ARG A 11 3.31 13.81 -15.06
C ARG A 11 2.90 13.45 -13.62
N GLN A 12 2.62 14.45 -12.78
CA GLN A 12 2.18 14.24 -11.38
C GLN A 12 0.72 13.75 -11.32
N PHE A 13 -0.15 14.25 -12.21
CA PHE A 13 -1.56 13.83 -12.27
C PHE A 13 -1.77 12.44 -12.88
N THR A 14 -0.91 12.02 -13.82
CA THR A 14 -1.01 10.66 -14.40
C THR A 14 -0.54 9.57 -13.44
N PHE A 15 0.37 9.89 -12.50
CA PHE A 15 0.86 8.92 -11.51
C PHE A 15 -0.18 8.59 -10.43
N GLY A 16 -0.98 9.57 -9.99
CA GLY A 16 -2.07 9.35 -9.02
C GLY A 16 -3.20 8.45 -9.56
N PHE A 17 -3.52 8.55 -10.86
CA PHE A 17 -4.59 7.75 -11.48
C PHE A 17 -4.15 6.30 -11.79
N LEU A 18 -2.85 6.07 -12.03
CA LEU A 18 -2.31 4.74 -12.28
C LEU A 18 -2.18 3.88 -11.01
N ILE A 19 -1.98 4.49 -9.84
CA ILE A 19 -1.89 3.78 -8.55
C ILE A 19 -3.24 3.17 -8.16
N LEU A 20 -4.36 3.87 -8.45
CA LEU A 20 -5.72 3.35 -8.23
C LEU A 20 -6.06 2.14 -9.12
N LEU A 21 -5.51 2.07 -10.35
CA LEU A 21 -5.72 0.92 -11.24
C LEU A 21 -4.85 -0.29 -10.88
N SER A 22 -3.63 -0.09 -10.37
CA SER A 22 -2.76 -1.19 -9.95
C SER A 22 -3.21 -1.89 -8.67
N LEU A 23 -3.92 -1.18 -7.78
CA LEU A 23 -4.44 -1.73 -6.53
C LEU A 23 -5.61 -2.71 -6.74
N PHE A 24 -6.31 -2.64 -7.88
CA PHE A 24 -7.37 -3.59 -8.23
C PHE A 24 -6.85 -4.92 -8.81
N TYR A 25 -5.61 -4.94 -9.33
CA TYR A 25 -5.03 -6.14 -9.96
C TYR A 25 -4.24 -7.03 -8.98
N PHE A 26 -3.84 -6.51 -7.82
CA PHE A 26 -2.97 -7.23 -6.87
C PHE A 26 -3.73 -8.04 -5.79
N SER A 27 -5.06 -8.05 -5.80
CA SER A 27 -5.87 -8.71 -4.75
C SER A 27 -6.28 -10.17 -5.03
N LEU A 28 -5.67 -10.86 -6.00
CA LEU A 28 -6.08 -12.21 -6.41
C LEU A 28 -4.95 -13.25 -6.58
N THR A 29 -3.81 -13.08 -5.91
CA THR A 29 -2.82 -14.17 -5.77
C THR A 29 -2.73 -14.65 -4.33
N PRO A 30 -3.12 -15.90 -4.01
CA PRO A 30 -2.90 -16.46 -2.68
C PRO A 30 -1.41 -16.80 -2.51
N LEU A 31 -0.74 -16.10 -1.58
CA LEU A 31 0.56 -16.51 -1.05
C LEU A 31 0.34 -17.70 -0.11
N PHE A 32 0.52 -18.92 -0.63
CA PHE A 32 0.76 -20.12 0.16
C PHE A 32 1.73 -21.03 -0.59
N ALA A 33 2.98 -21.10 -0.15
CA ALA A 33 3.84 -22.29 -0.29
C ALA A 33 5.11 -22.18 0.58
N GLY A 34 5.26 -23.18 1.47
CA GLY A 34 6.54 -23.68 2.00
C GLY A 34 7.01 -23.09 3.34
N GLU A 35 7.53 -23.85 4.30
CA GLU A 35 7.61 -25.29 4.53
C GLU A 35 8.11 -25.46 5.98
N LYS A 36 7.64 -26.49 6.67
CA LYS A 36 7.96 -26.77 8.09
C LYS A 36 9.34 -27.42 8.22
N ASN A 37 10.05 -27.13 9.31
CA ASN A 37 11.03 -28.05 9.89
C ASN A 37 10.60 -28.46 11.32
N PRO A 38 10.81 -29.72 11.74
CA PRO A 38 10.19 -30.29 12.95
C PRO A 38 11.16 -30.40 14.13
N ALA A 39 10.68 -30.14 15.34
CA ALA A 39 10.95 -30.87 16.59
C ALA A 39 10.59 -30.02 17.82
N SER A 40 9.59 -30.46 18.60
CA SER A 40 9.68 -30.59 20.08
C SER A 40 8.28 -30.77 20.71
N SER A 41 7.98 -32.02 21.00
CA SER A 41 7.22 -32.59 22.14
C SER A 41 6.35 -31.71 23.05
N CYS A 42 5.11 -32.21 23.20
CA CYS A 42 4.38 -32.52 24.44
C CYS A 42 3.46 -31.49 25.12
N THR A 43 2.21 -31.93 25.28
CA THR A 43 1.19 -31.61 26.30
C THR A 43 0.60 -30.20 26.35
N GLN A 44 -0.65 -30.08 25.88
CA GLN A 44 -1.54 -29.02 26.38
C GLN A 44 -2.94 -29.55 26.67
N LYS A 45 -3.32 -29.37 27.94
CA LYS A 45 -4.61 -29.68 28.55
C LYS A 45 -5.74 -28.88 27.90
N GLN A 46 -6.86 -29.56 27.78
CA GLN A 46 -8.16 -29.06 27.37
C GLN A 46 -8.75 -28.20 28.49
N THR A 47 -8.99 -26.91 28.22
CA THR A 47 -9.73 -26.02 29.13
C THR A 47 -10.83 -25.33 28.35
N ALA A 48 -12.06 -25.51 28.84
CA ALA A 48 -13.30 -24.97 28.31
C ALA A 48 -13.38 -23.44 28.47
N ALA A 49 -14.03 -22.78 27.52
CA ALA A 49 -14.50 -21.40 27.66
C ALA A 49 -15.96 -21.31 27.21
N ASN A 50 -16.81 -20.96 28.18
CA ASN A 50 -18.24 -20.71 28.07
C ASN A 50 -18.51 -19.49 27.18
N THR A 51 -19.54 -19.57 26.32
CA THR A 51 -20.18 -18.38 25.73
C THR A 51 -21.61 -18.28 26.25
N LEU A 52 -21.85 -17.19 26.97
CA LEU A 52 -23.07 -16.86 27.70
C LEU A 52 -24.10 -16.25 26.74
N LEU A 53 -25.28 -16.88 26.65
CA LEU A 53 -26.44 -16.43 25.88
C LEU A 53 -27.40 -15.73 26.85
N LEU A 54 -27.62 -14.42 26.70
CA LEU A 54 -28.58 -13.67 27.51
C LEU A 54 -29.83 -13.36 26.68
N LYS A 55 -30.93 -14.04 27.01
CA LYS A 55 -32.32 -13.62 26.74
C LYS A 55 -32.90 -13.01 28.02
N PRO A 56 -33.70 -11.93 27.94
CA PRO A 56 -34.53 -11.54 29.06
C PRO A 56 -35.90 -12.25 29.04
N PHE A 57 -36.12 -12.91 30.17
CA PHE A 57 -37.31 -13.38 30.91
C PHE A 57 -38.17 -12.14 31.34
N PHE A 58 -39.51 -12.10 31.52
CA PHE A 58 -40.48 -12.74 32.47
C PHE A 58 -41.87 -12.06 32.21
N VAL A 59 -43.04 -12.74 32.17
CA VAL A 59 -44.06 -13.00 33.27
C VAL A 59 -45.37 -12.25 32.98
N LEU A 60 -46.61 -12.71 33.27
CA LEU A 60 -47.24 -13.98 33.68
C LEU A 60 -48.74 -13.88 33.32
N GLU A 61 -49.34 -15.02 32.94
CA GLU A 61 -50.63 -15.59 33.38
C GLU A 61 -51.90 -14.70 33.45
N ASP A 62 -52.98 -15.05 32.72
CA ASP A 62 -54.07 -15.89 33.25
C ASP A 62 -55.24 -16.11 32.22
N GLU A 63 -55.85 -17.29 32.35
CA GLU A 63 -57.25 -17.72 32.10
C GLU A 63 -57.99 -17.67 30.73
N ARG A 64 -58.18 -18.89 30.22
CA ARG A 64 -59.37 -19.55 29.62
C ARG A 64 -60.53 -18.74 28.98
N LYS A 65 -60.78 -19.15 27.72
CA LYS A 65 -62.06 -19.47 27.03
C LYS A 65 -63.20 -18.44 27.01
N GLY A 66 -63.52 -17.96 25.81
CA GLY A 66 -64.87 -17.46 25.48
C GLY A 66 -64.96 -16.70 24.14
N ASP A 67 -65.24 -17.45 23.08
CA ASP A 67 -66.03 -17.14 21.88
C ASP A 67 -65.95 -15.80 21.07
N HIS A 68 -65.87 -16.05 19.76
CA HIS A 68 -66.46 -15.33 18.62
C HIS A 68 -65.73 -14.17 17.90
N VAL A 69 -65.85 -14.29 16.57
CA VAL A 69 -65.61 -13.34 15.46
C VAL A 69 -64.17 -13.26 14.93
N LYS A 70 -64.00 -13.81 13.71
CA LYS A 70 -62.80 -13.73 12.88
C LYS A 70 -62.84 -12.41 12.08
N PRO A 71 -61.93 -11.45 12.27
CA PRO A 71 -61.83 -10.29 11.38
C PRO A 71 -61.10 -10.66 10.07
N PRO A 72 -61.37 -9.95 8.96
CA PRO A 72 -60.85 -10.28 7.64
C PRO A 72 -59.33 -10.01 7.53
N LYS A 73 -58.68 -10.76 6.64
CA LYS A 73 -57.26 -10.61 6.27
C LYS A 73 -56.94 -9.17 5.86
N THR A 74 -55.99 -8.54 6.53
CA THR A 74 -55.32 -7.32 6.07
C THR A 74 -54.20 -7.71 5.10
N GLU A 75 -54.36 -7.35 3.82
CA GLU A 75 -53.25 -7.29 2.88
C GLU A 75 -52.35 -6.09 3.23
N ASN A 76 -51.06 -6.34 3.44
CA ASN A 76 -50.08 -5.28 3.61
C ASN A 76 -49.74 -4.70 2.24
N ILE A 77 -50.29 -3.54 1.91
CA ILE A 77 -49.82 -2.73 0.79
C ILE A 77 -48.58 -1.97 1.27
N ALA A 78 -47.40 -2.36 0.80
CA ALA A 78 -46.17 -1.60 0.99
C ALA A 78 -46.32 -0.26 0.23
N LEU A 79 -46.51 0.83 0.98
CA LEU A 79 -46.69 2.16 0.42
C LEU A 79 -45.32 2.80 0.20
N ASP A 80 -44.93 2.97 -1.07
CA ASP A 80 -43.73 3.68 -1.48
C ASP A 80 -43.81 5.17 -1.06
N LEU A 81 -43.00 5.55 -0.08
CA LEU A 81 -42.97 6.88 0.51
C LEU A 81 -42.54 7.99 -0.47
N THR A 82 -41.94 7.64 -1.61
CA THR A 82 -41.48 8.65 -2.58
C THR A 82 -42.61 9.17 -3.47
N LEU A 83 -43.64 8.36 -3.74
CA LEU A 83 -44.72 8.70 -4.66
C LEU A 83 -45.74 9.68 -4.05
N ASN A 84 -46.06 9.51 -2.76
CA ASN A 84 -47.06 10.34 -2.07
C ASN A 84 -46.61 11.79 -1.88
N ARG A 85 -45.30 12.07 -1.85
CA ARG A 85 -44.78 13.43 -1.69
C ARG A 85 -45.11 14.32 -2.88
N LYS A 86 -45.00 13.80 -4.12
CA LYS A 86 -45.32 14.57 -5.34
C LYS A 86 -46.82 14.84 -5.45
N LEU A 87 -47.65 13.86 -5.11
CA LEU A 87 -49.10 13.98 -5.19
C LEU A 87 -49.67 14.97 -4.16
N LEU A 88 -49.12 15.00 -2.95
CA LEU A 88 -49.55 15.93 -1.90
C LEU A 88 -49.14 17.38 -2.20
N VAL A 89 -47.98 17.61 -2.82
CA VAL A 89 -47.54 18.97 -3.17
C VAL A 89 -48.35 19.55 -4.33
N SER A 90 -48.74 18.72 -5.31
CA SER A 90 -49.57 19.20 -6.44
C SER A 90 -50.99 19.57 -6.02
N SER A 91 -51.62 18.81 -5.10
CA SER A 91 -53.00 19.09 -4.69
C SER A 91 -53.16 20.34 -3.82
N ILE A 92 -52.09 20.73 -3.12
CA ILE A 92 -52.07 21.94 -2.26
C ILE A 92 -51.72 23.19 -3.09
N ALA A 93 -50.96 23.04 -4.18
CA ALA A 93 -50.58 24.17 -5.05
C ALA A 93 -51.77 24.79 -5.80
N ASP A 94 -52.80 24.00 -6.11
CA ASP A 94 -53.98 24.47 -6.87
C ASP A 94 -54.99 25.27 -6.03
N THR A 95 -54.81 25.39 -4.70
CA THR A 95 -55.82 25.95 -3.79
C THR A 95 -55.44 27.26 -3.07
N LEU A 96 -54.27 27.85 -3.33
CA LEU A 96 -53.85 29.09 -2.66
C LEU A 96 -53.82 30.31 -3.62
N PRO A 97 -54.36 31.48 -3.23
CA PRO A 97 -54.31 32.69 -4.04
C PRO A 97 -52.88 33.26 -4.11
N ASN A 98 -52.47 33.64 -5.32
CA ASN A 98 -51.15 34.20 -5.63
C ASN A 98 -50.86 35.47 -4.83
N THR A 99 -50.11 35.33 -3.74
CA THR A 99 -49.48 36.45 -3.02
C THR A 99 -47.97 36.29 -3.19
N PRO A 100 -47.22 37.34 -3.58
CA PRO A 100 -45.77 37.22 -3.79
C PRO A 100 -45.08 37.23 -2.43
N GLU A 101 -45.11 36.10 -1.73
CA GLU A 101 -44.26 35.87 -0.57
C GLU A 101 -42.81 35.74 -1.04
N GLN A 102 -41.97 36.69 -0.62
CA GLN A 102 -40.52 36.52 -0.68
C GLN A 102 -40.14 35.26 0.12
N LYS A 103 -39.87 34.18 -0.60
CA LYS A 103 -39.43 32.89 -0.04
C LYS A 103 -38.05 33.04 0.62
N PHE A 104 -38.02 33.43 1.89
CA PHE A 104 -36.92 33.09 2.79
C PHE A 104 -37.10 31.63 3.26
N GLN A 105 -37.04 30.68 2.31
CA GLN A 105 -36.87 29.28 2.65
C GLN A 105 -35.37 28.98 2.60
N HIS A 106 -34.72 28.96 3.76
CA HIS A 106 -33.50 28.17 3.90
C HIS A 106 -33.92 26.70 3.79
N GLU A 107 -34.05 26.19 2.56
CA GLU A 107 -34.08 24.75 2.33
C GLU A 107 -32.73 24.21 2.82
N PHE A 108 -32.74 23.56 3.98
CA PHE A 108 -31.56 22.85 4.42
C PHE A 108 -31.33 21.68 3.46
N LYS A 109 -30.39 21.88 2.54
CA LYS A 109 -30.07 20.93 1.49
C LYS A 109 -29.30 19.77 2.10
N GLN A 110 -29.93 18.60 2.14
CA GLN A 110 -29.24 17.35 2.47
C GLN A 110 -28.05 17.15 1.54
N ARG A 111 -26.97 16.64 2.11
CA ARG A 111 -25.70 16.40 1.42
C ARG A 111 -25.61 14.93 1.01
N SER A 112 -24.99 14.67 -0.14
CA SER A 112 -24.88 13.32 -0.69
C SER A 112 -23.66 12.60 -0.09
N PRO A 113 -23.85 11.44 0.58
CA PRO A 113 -22.71 10.68 1.11
C PRO A 113 -21.77 10.17 0.01
N PHE A 114 -22.29 9.89 -1.18
CA PHE A 114 -21.47 9.49 -2.33
C PHE A 114 -20.57 10.63 -2.82
N VAL A 115 -21.09 11.86 -2.85
CA VAL A 115 -20.30 13.04 -3.23
C VAL A 115 -19.22 13.30 -2.18
N ALA A 116 -19.54 13.14 -0.89
CA ALA A 116 -18.56 13.24 0.18
C ALA A 116 -17.43 12.21 0.03
N ALA A 117 -17.79 10.94 -0.18
CA ALA A 117 -16.83 9.87 -0.43
C ALA A 117 -15.94 10.17 -1.64
N ALA A 118 -16.53 10.65 -2.75
CA ALA A 118 -15.78 11.01 -3.95
C ALA A 118 -14.79 12.16 -3.70
N PHE A 119 -15.15 13.16 -2.90
CA PHE A 119 -14.22 14.22 -2.52
C PHE A 119 -13.06 13.69 -1.68
N SER A 120 -13.31 12.88 -0.65
CA SER A 120 -12.24 12.30 0.16
C SER A 120 -11.37 11.29 -0.59
N ALA A 121 -11.90 10.64 -1.62
CA ALA A 121 -11.14 9.77 -2.52
C ALA A 121 -10.18 10.55 -3.45
N ILE A 122 -10.42 11.85 -3.66
CA ILE A 122 -9.49 12.72 -4.38
C ILE A 122 -8.48 13.31 -3.39
N LEU A 123 -8.99 13.81 -2.27
CA LEU A 123 -8.21 14.48 -1.25
C LEU A 123 -8.77 14.17 0.14
N PRO A 124 -8.03 13.45 0.99
CA PRO A 124 -8.45 13.17 2.36
C PRO A 124 -8.81 14.46 3.12
N GLY A 125 -9.97 14.43 3.79
CA GLY A 125 -10.55 15.57 4.49
C GLY A 125 -11.53 16.41 3.65
N ALA A 126 -11.56 16.27 2.32
CA ALA A 126 -12.42 17.10 1.46
C ALA A 126 -13.91 16.71 1.56
N GLY A 127 -14.23 15.44 1.75
CA GLY A 127 -15.59 14.96 1.97
C GLY A 127 -16.16 15.37 3.33
N GLU A 128 -15.33 15.39 4.36
CA GLU A 128 -15.64 15.88 5.70
C GLU A 128 -15.83 17.40 5.69
N PHE A 129 -15.02 18.12 4.91
CA PHE A 129 -15.25 19.55 4.66
C PHE A 129 -16.60 19.77 3.96
N TYR A 130 -16.91 18.94 2.97
CA TYR A 130 -18.23 18.89 2.37
C TYR A 130 -19.30 18.47 3.38
N ALA A 131 -19.02 17.77 4.47
CA ALA A 131 -20.02 17.50 5.51
C ALA A 131 -20.08 18.60 6.60
N GLU A 132 -19.38 19.73 6.42
CA GLU A 132 -19.20 20.80 7.43
C GLU A 132 -18.48 20.32 8.72
N SER A 133 -17.82 19.16 8.67
CA SER A 133 -17.02 18.61 9.76
C SER A 133 -15.57 19.11 9.66
N TYR A 134 -15.36 20.40 9.94
CA TYR A 134 -14.08 21.08 9.70
C TYR A 134 -12.91 20.51 10.52
N ILE A 135 -13.15 20.06 11.75
CA ILE A 135 -12.10 19.46 12.58
C ILE A 135 -11.66 18.11 12.01
N ARG A 136 -12.61 17.25 11.61
CA ARG A 136 -12.26 15.95 10.98
C ARG A 136 -11.54 16.17 9.65
N SER A 137 -12.03 17.10 8.84
CA SER A 137 -11.38 17.54 7.60
C SER A 137 -9.92 17.95 7.82
N ALA A 138 -9.67 18.83 8.80
CA ALA A 138 -8.33 19.30 9.12
C ALA A 138 -7.39 18.17 9.57
N VAL A 139 -7.88 17.21 10.35
CA VAL A 139 -7.09 16.06 10.82
C VAL A 139 -6.65 15.18 9.65
N PHE A 140 -7.57 14.75 8.79
CA PHE A 140 -7.24 13.87 7.65
C PHE A 140 -6.31 14.57 6.66
N PHE A 141 -6.58 15.84 6.35
CA PHE A 141 -5.74 16.63 5.46
C PHE A 141 -4.34 16.85 6.02
N ALA A 142 -4.22 17.17 7.32
CA ALA A 142 -2.92 17.34 7.97
C ALA A 142 -2.12 16.04 8.00
N ALA A 143 -2.76 14.91 8.33
CA ALA A 143 -2.13 13.60 8.33
C ALA A 143 -1.61 13.21 6.93
N GLU A 144 -2.40 13.49 5.88
CA GLU A 144 -2.02 13.28 4.49
C GLU A 144 -0.77 14.08 4.12
N MET A 145 -0.77 15.39 4.40
CA MET A 145 0.35 16.29 4.10
C MET A 145 1.63 15.90 4.84
N ILE A 146 1.52 15.58 6.13
CA ILE A 146 2.66 15.14 6.95
C ILE A 146 3.20 13.80 6.41
N GLY A 147 2.31 12.86 6.08
CA GLY A 147 2.67 11.57 5.50
C GLY A 147 3.49 11.75 4.23
N TRP A 148 2.99 12.54 3.26
CA TRP A 148 3.71 12.81 2.01
C TRP A 148 5.05 13.52 2.24
N ALA A 149 5.11 14.50 3.15
CA ALA A 149 6.36 15.19 3.48
C ALA A 149 7.43 14.21 4.00
N ILE A 150 7.05 13.31 4.90
CA ILE A 150 7.96 12.28 5.44
C ILE A 150 8.33 11.27 4.34
N HIS A 151 7.36 10.80 3.55
CA HIS A 151 7.58 9.84 2.46
C HIS A 151 8.60 10.38 1.44
N ILE A 152 8.38 11.59 0.92
CA ILE A 152 9.27 12.23 -0.05
C ILE A 152 10.66 12.41 0.53
N LYS A 153 10.77 12.83 1.80
CA LYS A 153 12.07 12.95 2.47
C LYS A 153 12.79 11.61 2.53
N LYS A 154 12.13 10.55 3.00
CA LYS A 154 12.72 9.22 3.15
C LYS A 154 13.10 8.60 1.81
N LEU A 155 12.27 8.79 0.79
CA LEU A 155 12.55 8.34 -0.58
C LEU A 155 13.81 9.03 -1.14
N ASN A 156 13.90 10.35 -1.00
CA ASN A 156 15.07 11.12 -1.43
C ASN A 156 16.34 10.74 -0.67
N ASP A 157 16.24 10.55 0.65
CA ASP A 157 17.37 10.13 1.48
C ASP A 157 17.82 8.71 1.10
N GLY A 158 16.87 7.80 0.82
CA GLY A 158 17.14 6.45 0.33
C GLY A 158 17.89 6.45 -0.99
N HIS A 159 17.42 7.19 -2.00
CA HIS A 159 18.10 7.30 -3.30
C HIS A 159 19.49 7.95 -3.20
N LYS A 160 19.68 8.92 -2.31
CA LYS A 160 21.01 9.48 -2.03
C LYS A 160 21.94 8.44 -1.41
N ALA A 161 21.43 7.61 -0.50
CA ALA A 161 22.19 6.51 0.09
C ALA A 161 22.52 5.43 -0.96
N GLU A 162 21.61 5.16 -1.91
CA GLU A 162 21.88 4.27 -3.04
C GLU A 162 23.04 4.75 -3.90
N GLN A 163 23.00 6.03 -4.28
CA GLN A 163 24.08 6.65 -5.05
C GLN A 163 25.42 6.56 -4.32
N LYS A 164 25.44 6.66 -2.98
CA LYS A 164 26.68 6.54 -2.21
C LYS A 164 27.33 5.17 -2.35
N TYR A 165 26.58 4.08 -2.11
CA TYR A 165 27.17 2.76 -2.23
C TYR A 165 27.53 2.45 -3.69
N VAL A 166 26.69 2.84 -4.67
CA VAL A 166 27.01 2.67 -6.10
C VAL A 166 28.32 3.37 -6.46
N ASN A 167 28.49 4.63 -6.02
CA ASN A 167 29.72 5.38 -6.23
C ASN A 167 30.91 4.76 -5.51
N PHE A 168 30.70 4.21 -4.31
CA PHE A 168 31.74 3.49 -3.58
C PHE A 168 32.20 2.24 -4.34
N ALA A 169 31.29 1.39 -4.83
CA ALA A 169 31.67 0.22 -5.63
C ALA A 169 32.41 0.59 -6.92
N ASN A 170 32.04 1.72 -7.54
CA ASN A 170 32.65 2.22 -8.77
C ASN A 170 33.93 3.07 -8.54
N ALA A 171 34.26 3.44 -7.30
CA ALA A 171 35.43 4.27 -7.03
C ALA A 171 36.71 3.51 -7.39
N SER A 172 37.76 4.22 -7.82
CA SER A 172 39.05 3.61 -8.14
C SER A 172 39.71 3.07 -6.86
N ALA A 173 40.08 1.80 -6.88
CA ALA A 173 40.94 1.16 -5.92
C ALA A 173 42.43 1.43 -6.23
N SER A 174 43.30 0.93 -5.36
CA SER A 174 44.77 1.12 -5.44
C SER A 174 45.42 0.44 -6.63
N ASP A 175 44.79 -0.58 -7.19
CA ASP A 175 45.27 -1.38 -8.33
C ASP A 175 44.84 -0.80 -9.70
N GLY A 176 44.15 0.34 -9.71
CA GLY A 176 43.68 1.00 -10.93
C GLY A 176 42.35 0.50 -11.47
N TYR A 177 41.70 -0.47 -10.81
CA TYR A 177 40.34 -0.92 -11.13
C TYR A 177 39.33 -0.33 -10.14
N ARG A 178 38.04 -0.64 -10.31
CA ARG A 178 36.97 -0.23 -9.38
C ARG A 178 37.10 -0.98 -8.04
N ASN A 179 36.55 -0.45 -6.95
CA ASN A 179 36.54 -1.12 -5.65
C ASN A 179 35.96 -2.52 -5.72
N TRP A 180 34.89 -2.70 -6.48
CA TRP A 180 34.45 -4.02 -6.95
C TRP A 180 34.61 -4.10 -8.47
N ASP A 181 35.31 -5.12 -8.96
CA ASP A 181 35.51 -5.31 -10.40
C ASP A 181 35.25 -6.77 -10.83
N ALA A 182 34.52 -6.91 -11.94
CA ALA A 182 34.18 -8.21 -12.51
C ALA A 182 35.43 -8.97 -13.02
N ARG A 183 36.52 -8.27 -13.37
CA ARG A 183 37.79 -8.90 -13.75
C ARG A 183 38.38 -9.68 -12.58
N ARG A 184 38.51 -9.05 -11.40
CA ARG A 184 38.99 -9.73 -10.18
C ARG A 184 38.12 -10.91 -9.82
N TYR A 185 36.80 -10.73 -9.93
CA TYR A 185 35.87 -11.81 -9.68
C TYR A 185 36.12 -13.01 -10.62
N ALA A 186 36.28 -12.76 -11.92
CA ALA A 186 36.55 -13.78 -12.91
C ALA A 186 37.93 -14.44 -12.72
N GLU A 187 38.96 -13.67 -12.40
CA GLU A 187 40.30 -14.17 -12.07
C GLU A 187 40.27 -15.10 -10.86
N GLY A 188 39.59 -14.69 -9.78
CA GLY A 188 39.44 -15.53 -8.59
C GLY A 188 38.66 -16.82 -8.88
N LEU A 189 37.57 -16.76 -9.64
CA LEU A 189 36.86 -17.97 -10.07
C LEU A 189 37.73 -18.85 -10.97
N SER A 190 38.51 -18.28 -11.88
CA SER A 190 39.46 -19.02 -12.70
C SER A 190 40.44 -19.79 -11.82
N GLN A 191 41.05 -19.15 -10.83
CA GLN A 191 41.99 -19.81 -9.91
C GLN A 191 41.35 -20.95 -9.12
N ILE A 192 40.12 -20.76 -8.64
CA ILE A 192 39.37 -21.75 -7.87
C ILE A 192 39.02 -22.98 -8.74
N TYR A 193 38.64 -22.76 -10.00
CA TYR A 193 38.05 -23.79 -10.87
C TYR A 193 38.98 -24.31 -11.99
N SER A 194 40.18 -23.75 -12.19
CA SER A 194 41.10 -24.13 -13.28
C SER A 194 41.65 -25.56 -13.21
N SER A 195 41.49 -26.19 -12.05
CA SER A 195 41.89 -27.58 -11.77
C SER A 195 40.70 -28.48 -11.43
N ASN A 196 39.47 -28.05 -11.73
CA ASN A 196 38.26 -28.82 -11.45
C ASN A 196 38.27 -30.19 -12.16
N SER A 197 37.64 -31.19 -11.54
CA SER A 197 37.55 -32.55 -12.08
C SER A 197 36.61 -32.66 -13.28
N ASP A 198 35.61 -31.78 -13.38
CA ASP A 198 34.74 -31.67 -14.55
C ASP A 198 35.50 -30.94 -15.69
N PRO A 199 35.74 -31.60 -16.84
CA PRO A 199 36.45 -30.99 -17.96
C PRO A 199 35.80 -29.73 -18.53
N ALA A 200 34.46 -29.63 -18.49
CA ALA A 200 33.74 -28.47 -19.01
C ALA A 200 33.96 -27.25 -18.11
N VAL A 201 33.79 -27.42 -16.79
CA VAL A 201 34.05 -26.38 -15.79
C VAL A 201 35.51 -25.96 -15.83
N LYS A 202 36.44 -26.92 -15.88
CA LYS A 202 37.88 -26.66 -15.97
C LYS A 202 38.25 -25.82 -17.20
N THR A 203 37.77 -26.21 -18.38
CA THR A 203 38.09 -25.52 -19.64
C THR A 203 37.53 -24.10 -19.62
N LEU A 204 36.30 -23.93 -19.14
CA LEU A 204 35.67 -22.62 -19.06
C LEU A 204 36.35 -21.72 -18.02
N ALA A 205 36.72 -22.25 -16.86
CA ALA A 205 37.48 -21.54 -15.83
C ALA A 205 38.81 -21.01 -16.39
N GLN A 206 39.56 -21.86 -17.10
CA GLN A 206 40.81 -21.46 -17.76
C GLN A 206 40.59 -20.39 -18.83
N TYR A 207 39.49 -20.48 -19.60
CA TYR A 207 39.15 -19.45 -20.58
C TYR A 207 38.80 -18.11 -19.94
N ILE A 208 37.98 -18.08 -18.86
CA ILE A 208 37.59 -16.82 -18.23
C ILE A 208 38.77 -16.07 -17.60
N GLY A 209 39.83 -16.78 -17.19
CA GLY A 209 41.07 -16.19 -16.69
C GLY A 209 42.07 -15.79 -17.78
N SER A 210 41.76 -15.96 -19.06
CA SER A 210 42.61 -15.50 -20.16
C SER A 210 42.49 -13.99 -20.37
N ASP A 211 43.57 -13.34 -20.81
CA ASP A 211 43.61 -11.89 -21.07
C ASP A 211 42.47 -11.42 -22.00
N GLU A 212 42.15 -12.21 -23.04
CA GLU A 212 41.07 -11.91 -23.97
C GLU A 212 39.71 -11.89 -23.27
N SER A 213 39.42 -12.90 -22.43
CA SER A 213 38.15 -12.99 -21.72
C SER A 213 38.05 -11.93 -20.63
N LEU A 214 39.13 -11.65 -19.91
CA LEU A 214 39.18 -10.60 -18.89
C LEU A 214 38.96 -9.21 -19.49
N ASP A 215 39.47 -8.95 -20.70
CA ASP A 215 39.16 -7.70 -21.41
C ASP A 215 37.67 -7.59 -21.77
N ARG A 216 37.07 -8.68 -22.28
CA ARG A 216 35.63 -8.73 -22.58
C ARG A 216 34.78 -8.51 -21.33
N ILE A 217 35.10 -9.20 -20.23
CA ILE A 217 34.43 -9.07 -18.93
C ILE A 217 34.57 -7.63 -18.43
N GLY A 218 35.76 -7.03 -18.53
CA GLY A 218 35.96 -5.63 -18.18
C GLY A 218 35.12 -4.64 -18.98
N ARG A 219 34.73 -4.99 -20.21
CA ARG A 219 33.81 -4.22 -21.05
C ARG A 219 32.33 -4.53 -20.78
N GLY A 220 32.03 -5.40 -19.81
CA GLY A 220 30.68 -5.76 -19.39
C GLY A 220 30.10 -6.99 -20.06
N ASP A 221 30.90 -7.77 -20.81
CA ASP A 221 30.45 -9.04 -21.39
C ASP A 221 30.66 -10.19 -20.41
N TYR A 222 29.59 -10.52 -19.68
CA TYR A 222 29.61 -11.57 -18.66
C TYR A 222 29.12 -12.93 -19.20
N SER A 223 28.98 -13.11 -20.52
CA SER A 223 28.37 -14.32 -21.09
C SER A 223 29.03 -15.63 -20.61
N GLN A 224 30.36 -15.69 -20.69
CA GLN A 224 31.16 -16.86 -20.32
C GLN A 224 31.35 -16.99 -18.81
N LEU A 225 31.45 -15.85 -18.10
CA LEU A 225 31.47 -15.81 -16.65
C LEU A 225 30.17 -16.39 -16.06
N ASN A 226 29.02 -15.95 -16.56
CA ASN A 226 27.73 -16.44 -16.11
C ASN A 226 27.49 -17.90 -16.48
N GLU A 227 28.11 -18.38 -17.57
CA GLU A 227 28.08 -19.81 -17.88
C GLU A 227 28.87 -20.61 -16.86
N LEU A 228 30.01 -20.12 -16.40
CA LEU A 228 30.75 -20.76 -15.32
C LEU A 228 29.92 -20.77 -14.04
N GLU A 229 29.30 -19.66 -13.64
CA GLU A 229 28.44 -19.60 -12.46
C GLU A 229 27.28 -20.64 -12.53
N ARG A 230 26.72 -20.89 -13.72
CA ARG A 230 25.66 -21.89 -13.91
C ARG A 230 26.14 -23.33 -13.77
N LEU A 231 27.36 -23.63 -14.20
CA LEU A 231 27.91 -24.99 -14.23
C LEU A 231 28.66 -25.35 -12.95
N ALA A 232 29.38 -24.38 -12.38
CA ALA A 232 30.24 -24.58 -11.23
C ALA A 232 29.43 -24.89 -9.97
N LYS A 233 30.06 -25.65 -9.08
CA LYS A 233 29.53 -26.03 -7.77
C LYS A 233 30.54 -25.72 -6.69
N PHE A 234 30.06 -25.39 -5.51
CA PHE A 234 30.89 -25.26 -4.31
C PHE A 234 31.38 -26.64 -3.85
N GLU A 235 32.28 -26.67 -2.85
CA GLU A 235 32.77 -27.92 -2.26
C GLU A 235 31.63 -28.83 -1.77
N ASN A 236 30.57 -28.23 -1.21
CA ASN A 236 29.38 -28.94 -0.74
C ASN A 236 28.43 -29.42 -1.87
N GLY A 237 28.77 -29.20 -3.14
CA GLY A 237 27.99 -29.61 -4.30
C GLY A 237 26.81 -28.69 -4.66
N VAL A 238 26.60 -27.60 -3.92
CA VAL A 238 25.56 -26.60 -4.22
C VAL A 238 26.02 -25.71 -5.38
N SER A 239 25.11 -25.36 -6.29
CA SER A 239 25.36 -24.44 -7.40
C SER A 239 25.19 -22.98 -6.98
N PHE A 240 25.75 -22.06 -7.77
CA PHE A 240 25.48 -20.63 -7.59
C PHE A 240 23.98 -20.37 -7.72
N SER A 241 23.46 -19.53 -6.83
CA SER A 241 22.02 -19.20 -6.82
C SER A 241 21.67 -18.09 -7.83
N HIS A 242 22.65 -17.31 -8.27
CA HIS A 242 22.50 -16.15 -9.13
C HIS A 242 23.69 -16.07 -10.07
N THR A 243 23.52 -15.32 -11.16
CA THR A 243 24.61 -14.98 -12.08
C THR A 243 24.83 -13.48 -12.11
N LEU A 244 26.04 -13.03 -12.42
CA LEU A 244 26.38 -11.62 -12.43
C LEU A 244 25.51 -10.83 -13.44
N PRO A 245 24.70 -9.86 -13.00
CA PRO A 245 23.85 -9.05 -13.87
C PRO A 245 24.69 -8.07 -14.68
N ALA A 246 24.10 -7.46 -15.71
CA ALA A 246 24.77 -6.42 -16.48
C ALA A 246 25.27 -5.27 -15.60
N TYR A 247 26.46 -4.77 -15.90
CA TYR A 247 27.06 -3.65 -15.20
C TYR A 247 26.13 -2.42 -15.17
N GLY A 248 26.12 -1.71 -14.04
CA GLY A 248 25.32 -0.48 -13.88
C GLY A 248 23.85 -0.71 -13.53
N THR A 249 23.36 -1.96 -13.54
CA THR A 249 22.01 -2.27 -13.09
C THR A 249 21.90 -2.24 -11.57
N GLN A 250 20.71 -1.93 -11.04
CA GLN A 250 20.46 -2.02 -9.60
C GLN A 250 20.75 -3.42 -9.06
N GLN A 251 20.33 -4.46 -9.80
CA GLN A 251 20.58 -5.85 -9.42
C GLN A 251 22.08 -6.16 -9.29
N TYR A 252 22.92 -5.63 -10.19
CA TYR A 252 24.38 -5.79 -10.08
C TYR A 252 24.90 -5.28 -8.75
N TYR A 253 24.57 -4.03 -8.39
CA TYR A 253 25.02 -3.43 -7.13
C TYR A 253 24.41 -4.10 -5.89
N GLU A 254 23.20 -4.64 -6.00
CA GLU A 254 22.60 -5.40 -4.91
C GLU A 254 23.30 -6.72 -4.65
N LEU A 255 23.63 -7.49 -5.69
CA LEU A 255 24.21 -8.82 -5.55
C LEU A 255 25.63 -8.78 -4.98
N ILE A 256 26.48 -7.85 -5.46
CA ILE A 256 27.89 -7.76 -5.07
C ILE A 256 28.13 -7.44 -3.59
N GLY A 257 27.10 -6.96 -2.89
CA GLY A 257 27.11 -6.71 -1.44
C GLY A 257 26.09 -7.53 -0.65
N LYS A 258 25.51 -8.58 -1.25
CA LYS A 258 24.53 -9.46 -0.60
C LYS A 258 25.02 -10.89 -0.44
N TYR A 259 25.69 -11.41 -1.46
CA TYR A 259 26.09 -12.81 -1.50
C TYR A 259 27.59 -12.92 -1.36
N ASP A 260 28.01 -13.86 -0.52
CA ASP A 260 29.42 -14.12 -0.25
C ASP A 260 30.17 -14.59 -1.50
N THR A 261 29.44 -15.14 -2.49
CA THR A 261 29.99 -15.50 -3.80
C THR A 261 30.69 -14.35 -4.50
N TYR A 262 30.26 -13.11 -4.27
CA TYR A 262 30.79 -11.93 -4.94
C TYR A 262 31.86 -11.20 -4.12
N THR A 263 32.25 -11.70 -2.93
CA THR A 263 33.29 -11.08 -2.10
C THR A 263 34.64 -11.04 -2.83
N ILE A 264 34.91 -12.05 -3.65
CA ILE A 264 36.11 -12.21 -4.48
C ILE A 264 36.38 -11.00 -5.40
N GLY A 265 35.35 -10.28 -5.84
CA GLY A 265 35.52 -9.13 -6.74
C GLY A 265 36.01 -7.84 -6.05
N TRP A 266 36.03 -7.81 -4.72
CA TRP A 266 36.49 -6.65 -3.95
C TRP A 266 38.03 -6.55 -3.96
N TYR A 267 38.54 -5.32 -4.05
CA TYR A 267 39.97 -5.05 -4.21
C TYR A 267 40.85 -5.53 -3.05
N ASP A 268 40.26 -5.68 -1.86
CA ASP A 268 40.93 -6.12 -0.63
C ASP A 268 40.72 -7.60 -0.32
N TYR A 269 40.25 -8.37 -1.31
CA TYR A 269 40.08 -9.80 -1.16
C TYR A 269 41.44 -10.52 -1.16
N PRO A 270 41.78 -11.31 -0.13
CA PRO A 270 43.08 -11.99 -0.01
C PRO A 270 43.23 -13.16 -1.00
N GLU A 271 44.33 -13.17 -1.74
CA GLU A 271 44.64 -14.24 -2.72
C GLU A 271 44.78 -15.62 -2.05
N GLU A 272 45.27 -15.69 -0.81
CA GLU A 272 45.41 -16.95 -0.07
C GLU A 272 44.08 -17.65 0.23
N LYS A 273 42.96 -16.92 0.14
CA LYS A 273 41.60 -17.45 0.31
C LYS A 273 40.98 -17.97 -0.98
N LEU A 274 41.63 -17.81 -2.15
CA LEU A 274 41.13 -18.26 -3.46
C LEU A 274 41.27 -19.78 -3.65
N ASN A 275 40.58 -20.54 -2.80
CA ASN A 275 40.44 -21.98 -2.89
C ASN A 275 38.99 -22.39 -2.63
N LEU A 276 38.58 -23.56 -3.14
CA LEU A 276 37.18 -24.02 -3.09
C LEU A 276 36.57 -24.07 -1.68
N ASN A 277 37.40 -24.20 -0.65
CA ASN A 277 36.97 -24.46 0.72
C ASN A 277 36.79 -23.17 1.53
N GLU A 278 37.48 -22.08 1.16
CA GLU A 278 37.48 -20.84 1.92
C GLU A 278 36.98 -19.62 1.13
N ALA A 279 36.96 -19.70 -0.21
CA ALA A 279 36.75 -18.53 -1.06
C ALA A 279 35.39 -17.82 -0.81
N PHE A 280 34.39 -18.59 -0.40
CA PHE A 280 33.02 -18.14 -0.29
C PHE A 280 32.56 -17.88 1.16
N ASP A 281 33.48 -17.97 2.12
CA ASP A 281 33.19 -17.71 3.54
C ASP A 281 33.86 -16.43 4.06
N TYR A 282 34.85 -15.90 3.34
CA TYR A 282 35.57 -14.70 3.72
C TYR A 282 34.83 -13.42 3.29
N ARG A 283 34.73 -12.47 4.21
CA ARG A 283 34.21 -11.11 3.99
C ARG A 283 35.25 -10.09 4.42
N SER A 284 35.72 -9.27 3.48
CA SER A 284 36.62 -8.17 3.78
C SER A 284 35.89 -7.01 4.48
N GLN A 285 36.64 -6.10 5.12
CA GLN A 285 36.03 -4.93 5.75
C GLN A 285 35.34 -4.04 4.72
N THR A 286 35.92 -3.89 3.52
CA THR A 286 35.31 -3.13 2.42
C THR A 286 33.98 -3.72 1.98
N PHE A 287 33.88 -5.05 1.87
CA PHE A 287 32.60 -5.72 1.59
C PHE A 287 31.57 -5.42 2.69
N LEU A 288 31.96 -5.50 3.96
CA LEU A 288 31.06 -5.24 5.09
C LEU A 288 30.59 -3.78 5.11
N ASP A 289 31.48 -2.83 4.87
CA ASP A 289 31.15 -1.41 4.81
C ASP A 289 30.21 -1.09 3.65
N TYR A 290 30.39 -1.75 2.50
CA TYR A 290 29.47 -1.64 1.37
C TYR A 290 28.11 -2.26 1.68
N ALA A 291 28.09 -3.45 2.28
CA ALA A 291 26.87 -4.15 2.67
C ALA A 291 26.07 -3.34 3.70
N ASP A 292 26.73 -2.68 4.65
CA ASP A 292 26.10 -1.78 5.62
C ASP A 292 25.50 -0.53 4.94
N GLN A 293 26.25 0.14 4.06
CA GLN A 293 25.73 1.28 3.30
C GLN A 293 24.49 0.91 2.47
N ARG A 294 24.49 -0.27 1.86
CA ARG A 294 23.33 -0.81 1.14
C ARG A 294 22.17 -1.12 2.07
N GLY A 295 22.45 -1.72 3.25
CA GLY A 295 21.46 -1.96 4.29
C GLY A 295 20.76 -0.67 4.73
N ASN A 296 21.54 0.39 5.00
CA ASN A 296 21.05 1.70 5.35
C ASN A 296 20.15 2.32 4.26
N ALA A 297 20.54 2.19 2.99
CA ALA A 297 19.73 2.66 1.87
C ALA A 297 18.39 1.91 1.80
N ASN A 298 18.42 0.58 1.91
CA ASN A 298 17.23 -0.26 1.92
C ASN A 298 16.30 0.06 3.10
N ASP A 299 16.84 0.35 4.28
CA ASP A 299 16.04 0.72 5.45
C ASP A 299 15.31 2.06 5.27
N LEU A 300 15.94 3.04 4.61
CA LEU A 300 15.30 4.32 4.29
C LEU A 300 14.16 4.14 3.28
N LEU A 301 14.38 3.32 2.24
CA LEU A 301 13.35 3.00 1.24
C LEU A 301 12.21 2.20 1.86
N LYS A 302 12.51 1.24 2.74
CA LYS A 302 11.51 0.49 3.50
C LYS A 302 10.68 1.40 4.41
N GLN A 303 11.32 2.37 5.07
CA GLN A 303 10.59 3.40 5.83
C GLN A 303 9.67 4.23 4.91
N ALA A 304 10.14 4.64 3.73
CA ALA A 304 9.31 5.35 2.76
C ALA A 304 8.08 4.53 2.36
N SER A 305 8.25 3.23 2.10
CA SER A 305 7.16 2.28 1.80
C SER A 305 6.17 2.13 2.95
N ASN A 306 6.65 2.05 4.20
CA ASN A 306 5.77 1.97 5.37
C ASN A 306 4.93 3.24 5.55
N ILE A 307 5.50 4.42 5.27
CA ILE A 307 4.75 5.68 5.31
C ILE A 307 3.73 5.74 4.17
N LEU A 308 4.04 5.21 2.99
CA LEU A 308 3.07 5.11 1.90
C LEU A 308 1.86 4.25 2.31
N ILE A 309 2.08 3.14 3.01
CA ILE A 309 0.99 2.32 3.55
C ILE A 309 0.13 3.13 4.53
N PHE A 310 0.76 3.91 5.42
CA PHE A 310 0.03 4.81 6.32
C PHE A 310 -0.84 5.83 5.57
N ILE A 311 -0.30 6.47 4.52
CA ILE A 311 -1.04 7.42 3.67
C ILE A 311 -2.27 6.74 3.05
N VAL A 312 -2.11 5.55 2.50
CA VAL A 312 -3.24 4.79 1.91
C VAL A 312 -4.32 4.47 2.95
N ILE A 313 -3.93 4.12 4.18
CA ILE A 313 -4.88 3.86 5.27
C ILE A 313 -5.62 5.16 5.66
N ASN A 314 -4.89 6.27 5.82
CA ASN A 314 -5.47 7.58 6.10
C ASN A 314 -6.52 7.96 5.05
N HIS A 315 -6.18 7.74 3.78
CA HIS A 315 -7.05 8.01 2.64
C HIS A 315 -8.34 7.17 2.69
N ALA A 316 -8.22 5.86 2.93
CA ALA A 316 -9.38 4.98 3.06
C ALA A 316 -10.28 5.35 4.25
N LEU A 317 -9.68 5.67 5.39
CA LEU A 317 -10.42 6.10 6.59
C LEU A 317 -11.17 7.41 6.34
N SER A 318 -10.57 8.36 5.62
CA SER A 318 -11.25 9.61 5.26
C SER A 318 -12.46 9.40 4.35
N ILE A 319 -12.39 8.46 3.39
CA ILE A 319 -13.57 8.13 2.57
C ILE A 319 -14.73 7.64 3.43
N VAL A 320 -14.44 6.74 4.37
CA VAL A 320 -15.46 6.20 5.29
C VAL A 320 -15.99 7.28 6.22
N ASP A 321 -15.11 8.08 6.83
CA ASP A 321 -15.51 9.13 7.75
C ASP A 321 -16.32 10.24 7.05
N ALA A 322 -16.00 10.61 5.81
CA ALA A 322 -16.79 11.55 5.01
C ALA A 322 -18.25 11.11 4.82
N VAL A 323 -18.48 9.80 4.60
CA VAL A 323 -19.84 9.22 4.51
C VAL A 323 -20.55 9.35 5.85
N LEU A 324 -19.87 9.02 6.95
CA LEU A 324 -20.43 9.09 8.30
C LEU A 324 -20.73 10.54 8.71
N ALA A 325 -19.80 11.47 8.50
CA ALA A 325 -19.97 12.89 8.75
C ALA A 325 -21.15 13.46 7.95
N THR A 326 -21.35 13.01 6.70
CA THR A 326 -22.52 13.41 5.90
C THR A 326 -23.83 12.87 6.47
N SER A 327 -23.82 11.63 6.97
CA SER A 327 -24.98 11.05 7.67
C SER A 327 -25.31 11.82 8.94
N GLU A 328 -24.30 12.14 9.75
CA GLU A 328 -24.44 12.98 10.95
C GLU A 328 -25.02 14.36 10.60
N TYR A 329 -24.48 15.04 9.59
CA TYR A 329 -24.98 16.32 9.08
C TYR A 329 -26.45 16.23 8.67
N ASN A 330 -26.81 15.23 7.86
CA ASN A 330 -28.18 15.04 7.39
C ASN A 330 -29.15 14.70 8.53
N ASN A 331 -28.70 14.04 9.59
CA ASN A 331 -29.51 13.69 10.74
C ASN A 331 -29.70 14.84 11.74
N GLN A 332 -28.73 15.76 11.84
CA GLN A 332 -28.82 16.98 12.66
C GLN A 332 -29.81 18.00 12.09
N VAL A 333 -30.05 17.93 10.78
CA VAL A 333 -30.96 18.79 10.04
C VAL A 333 -32.28 18.05 9.82
N GLN A 334 -33.25 18.21 10.73
CA GLN A 334 -34.61 17.69 10.53
C GLN A 334 -35.59 18.83 10.28
N THR A 335 -36.17 18.86 9.09
CA THR A 335 -37.25 19.78 8.73
C THR A 335 -38.58 19.03 8.75
N HIS A 336 -39.47 19.35 9.70
CA HIS A 336 -40.82 18.82 9.78
C HIS A 336 -41.80 19.83 9.19
N LEU A 337 -42.58 19.43 8.18
CA LEU A 337 -43.69 20.23 7.67
C LEU A 337 -44.99 19.57 8.14
N GLU A 338 -45.67 20.21 9.09
CA GLU A 338 -46.93 19.73 9.66
C GLU A 338 -48.04 20.68 9.25
N VAL A 339 -49.18 20.15 8.78
CA VAL A 339 -50.36 20.98 8.52
C VAL A 339 -51.23 20.94 9.76
N GLN A 340 -51.31 22.05 10.48
CA GLN A 340 -52.10 22.17 11.71
C GLN A 340 -53.36 22.98 11.45
N ARG A 341 -54.48 22.53 12.02
CA ARG A 341 -55.76 23.23 11.92
C ARG A 341 -55.81 24.33 12.98
N SER A 342 -56.00 25.58 12.54
CA SER A 342 -56.10 26.74 13.42
C SER A 342 -57.31 26.60 14.37
N PRO A 343 -57.12 26.66 15.70
CA PRO A 343 -58.22 26.57 16.66
C PRO A 343 -59.20 27.76 16.57
N ALA A 344 -58.75 28.90 16.04
CA ALA A 344 -59.53 30.13 15.96
C ALA A 344 -60.34 30.27 14.65
N THR A 345 -59.80 29.80 13.53
CA THR A 345 -60.42 29.97 12.20
C THR A 345 -60.85 28.66 11.55
N GLY A 346 -60.40 27.50 12.06
CA GLY A 346 -60.68 26.19 11.49
C GLY A 346 -59.95 25.88 10.18
N GLU A 347 -59.12 26.81 9.69
CA GLU A 347 -58.34 26.70 8.46
C GLU A 347 -57.07 25.87 8.68
N PHE A 348 -56.64 25.18 7.63
CA PHE A 348 -55.38 24.43 7.61
C PHE A 348 -54.23 25.40 7.38
N MET A 349 -53.31 25.48 8.34
CA MET A 349 -52.10 26.30 8.22
C MET A 349 -50.87 25.40 8.15
N PRO A 350 -49.98 25.59 7.14
CA PRO A 350 -48.71 24.88 7.10
C PRO A 350 -47.78 25.42 8.19
N ARG A 351 -47.22 24.52 9.00
CA ARG A 351 -46.20 24.79 10.01
C ARG A 351 -44.91 24.10 9.61
N ALA A 352 -43.88 24.89 9.28
CA ALA A 352 -42.52 24.37 9.12
C ALA A 352 -41.80 24.47 10.46
N THR A 353 -41.33 23.34 10.98
CA THR A 353 -40.46 23.26 12.15
C THR A 353 -39.09 22.80 11.70
N VAL A 354 -38.07 23.63 11.89
CA VAL A 354 -36.67 23.22 11.73
C VAL A 354 -36.15 22.87 13.11
N GLN A 355 -35.77 21.60 13.31
CA GLN A 355 -35.16 21.14 14.55
C GLN A 355 -33.66 20.99 14.35
N PHE A 356 -32.89 21.71 15.15
CA PHE A 356 -31.45 21.52 15.31
C PHE A 356 -31.23 20.67 16.56
N ARG A 357 -30.56 19.53 16.42
CA ARG A 357 -29.99 18.83 17.57
C ARG A 357 -28.55 19.30 17.75
N PHE A 358 -28.32 20.10 18.79
CA PHE A 358 -27.00 20.59 19.21
C PHE A 358 -26.23 19.52 19.98
#